data_AF-A0A1E4CWJ9-F1
#
_entry.id   AF-A0A1E4CWJ9-F1
#
_cell.length_a   1.000
_cell.length_b   1.000
_cell.length_c   1.000
_cell.angle_alpha   90.00
_cell.angle_beta   90.00
_cell.angle_gamma   90.00
#
_symmetry.space_group_name_H-M   'P 1'
#
loop_
_entity.id
_entity.type
_entity.pdbx_description
1 polymer ?
#
loop_
_entity_poly.entity_id
_entity_poly.type
_entity_poly.pdbx_seq_one_letter_code
_entity_poly.pdbx_strand_id
1 'polypeptide(L)'
;MPKRIVPPLSELRWGLLVKSWATGKNYLVPGDPPIPMPHSFGEFEDLCNNKLNLGLQLEGFKAIVFVQPSMACITIRLPPKEIVEANEQDFKHAERTYELPDFYNQVFGRRPNIGDTEEDKLRFHALRIGDYTISMCA
;
A
#
# COMPACT_ATOMS: atom_id res chain seq x y z
N MET A 1 -26.82 12.60 -15.70
CA MET A 1 -25.34 12.49 -15.65
C MET A 1 -25.01 11.04 -15.30
N PRO A 2 -24.20 10.33 -16.11
CA PRO A 2 -23.91 8.94 -15.81
C PRO A 2 -23.18 8.87 -14.47
N LYS A 3 -23.78 8.16 -13.51
CA LYS A 3 -23.17 7.85 -12.22
C LYS A 3 -21.91 7.03 -12.51
N ARG A 4 -20.75 7.69 -12.47
CA ARG A 4 -19.44 7.03 -12.57
C ARG A 4 -19.34 6.03 -11.42
N ILE A 5 -19.18 4.76 -11.76
CA ILE A 5 -18.96 3.68 -10.81
C ILE A 5 -17.57 3.93 -10.20
N VAL A 6 -17.55 4.53 -9.00
CA VAL A 6 -16.34 4.66 -8.20
C VAL A 6 -16.12 3.31 -7.50
N PRO A 7 -14.92 2.72 -7.56
CA PRO A 7 -14.65 1.48 -6.86
C PRO A 7 -14.80 1.68 -5.34
N PRO A 8 -15.47 0.77 -4.59
CA PRO A 8 -15.78 0.99 -3.18
C PRO A 8 -14.58 0.81 -2.23
N LEU A 9 -13.51 0.13 -2.67
CA LEU A 9 -12.35 -0.22 -1.85
C LEU A 9 -11.22 0.82 -2.00
N SER A 10 -10.72 1.32 -0.88
CA SER A 10 -9.64 2.32 -0.84
C SER A 10 -8.37 1.80 -1.52
N GLU A 11 -8.04 0.51 -1.40
CA GLU A 11 -6.86 -0.11 -2.00
C GLU A 11 -6.93 -0.18 -3.53
N LEU A 12 -8.12 -0.46 -4.09
CA LEU A 12 -8.31 -0.46 -5.54
C LEU A 12 -8.17 0.96 -6.09
N ARG A 13 -8.80 1.94 -5.45
CA ARG A 13 -8.68 3.35 -5.85
C ARG A 13 -7.24 3.85 -5.72
N TRP A 14 -6.56 3.49 -4.65
CA TRP A 14 -5.14 3.77 -4.46
C TRP A 14 -4.29 3.18 -5.59
N GLY A 15 -4.47 1.89 -5.90
CA GLY A 15 -3.77 1.24 -7.00
C GLY A 15 -4.02 1.89 -8.36
N LEU A 16 -5.25 2.34 -8.63
CA LEU A 16 -5.57 3.08 -9.86
C LEU A 16 -4.91 4.47 -9.88
N LEU A 17 -4.84 5.18 -8.75
CA LEU A 17 -4.13 6.46 -8.66
C LEU A 17 -2.63 6.29 -8.92
N VAL A 18 -2.00 5.31 -8.28
CA VAL A 18 -0.57 5.00 -8.48
C VAL A 18 -0.28 4.61 -9.93
N LYS A 19 -1.12 3.77 -10.54
CA LYS A 19 -1.04 3.47 -11.99
C LYS A 19 -1.16 4.74 -12.83
N SER A 20 -1.99 5.69 -12.41
CA SER A 20 -2.20 6.94 -13.13
C SER A 20 -0.95 7.81 -13.14
N TRP A 21 -0.29 7.95 -12.00
CA TRP A 21 0.99 8.65 -11.90
C TRP A 21 2.09 7.94 -12.70
N ALA A 22 2.16 6.61 -12.63
CA ALA A 22 3.22 5.84 -13.29
C ALA A 22 3.16 5.89 -14.82
N THR A 23 1.96 5.96 -15.42
CA THR A 23 1.82 5.92 -16.89
C THR A 23 1.36 7.22 -17.52
N GLY A 24 0.98 8.21 -16.71
CA GLY A 24 0.38 9.46 -17.18
C GLY A 24 -1.05 9.32 -17.71
N LYS A 25 -1.74 8.20 -17.47
CA LYS A 25 -3.15 7.99 -17.89
C LYS A 25 -4.08 8.01 -16.69
N ASN A 26 -5.26 8.63 -16.79
CA ASN A 26 -6.21 8.63 -15.67
C ASN A 26 -6.97 7.29 -15.57
N TYR A 27 -6.55 6.39 -14.65
CA TYR A 27 -7.23 5.11 -14.40
C TYR A 27 -8.36 5.20 -13.38
N LEU A 28 -8.37 6.23 -12.53
CA LEU A 28 -9.53 6.48 -11.66
C LEU A 28 -10.75 6.87 -12.48
N VAL A 29 -10.50 7.59 -13.58
CA VAL A 29 -11.52 8.18 -14.42
C VAL A 29 -11.08 8.13 -15.89
N PRO A 30 -11.27 7.00 -16.58
CA PRO A 30 -10.84 6.84 -17.97
C PRO A 30 -11.43 7.93 -18.89
N GLY A 31 -10.55 8.55 -19.69
CA GLY A 31 -10.88 9.62 -20.64
C GLY A 31 -10.71 11.04 -20.08
N ASP A 32 -10.56 11.20 -18.77
CA ASP A 32 -10.24 12.50 -18.17
C ASP A 32 -8.72 12.79 -18.24
N PRO A 33 -8.31 14.06 -18.08
CA PRO A 33 -6.90 14.44 -18.06
C PRO A 33 -6.10 13.69 -16.98
N PRO A 34 -4.76 13.58 -17.15
CA PRO A 34 -3.87 12.97 -16.16
C PRO A 34 -3.99 13.63 -14.79
N ILE A 35 -3.90 12.83 -13.73
CA ILE A 35 -3.87 13.33 -12.36
C ILE A 35 -2.44 13.76 -12.04
N PRO A 36 -2.20 15.03 -11.65
CA PRO A 36 -0.85 15.49 -11.35
C PRO A 36 -0.26 14.75 -10.14
N MET A 37 1.04 14.50 -10.18
CA MET A 37 1.78 14.00 -9.04
C MET A 37 2.05 15.16 -8.06
N PRO A 38 1.79 15.01 -6.76
CA PRO A 38 2.03 16.06 -5.79
C PRO A 38 3.53 16.28 -5.57
N HIS A 39 3.94 17.52 -5.33
CA HIS A 39 5.33 17.92 -5.12
C HIS A 39 5.69 18.13 -3.65
N SER A 40 4.69 18.11 -2.76
CA SER A 40 4.88 18.21 -1.32
C SER A 40 3.96 17.24 -0.58
N PHE A 41 4.27 17.00 0.70
CA PHE A 41 3.42 16.16 1.54
C PHE A 41 2.02 16.78 1.74
N GLY A 42 1.92 18.11 1.87
CA GLY A 42 0.63 18.80 1.99
C GLY A 42 -0.22 18.69 0.72
N GLU A 43 0.40 18.83 -0.46
CA GLU A 43 -0.31 18.59 -1.73
C GLU A 43 -0.77 17.13 -1.87
N PHE A 44 0.05 16.19 -1.40
CA PHE A 44 -0.28 14.77 -1.42
C PHE A 44 -1.49 14.47 -0.53
N GLU A 45 -1.49 14.96 0.71
CA GLU A 45 -2.60 14.79 1.64
C GLU A 45 -3.90 15.41 1.09
N ASP A 46 -3.85 16.65 0.62
CA ASP A 46 -5.01 17.35 0.05
C ASP A 46 -5.56 16.61 -1.19
N LEU A 47 -4.67 16.17 -2.09
CA LEU A 47 -5.07 15.40 -3.26
C LEU A 47 -5.75 14.09 -2.86
N CYS A 48 -5.13 13.30 -1.99
CA CYS A 48 -5.64 11.97 -1.64
C CYS A 48 -6.93 12.03 -0.81
N ASN A 49 -7.00 12.90 0.20
CA ASN A 49 -8.10 12.89 1.16
C ASN A 49 -9.19 13.92 0.85
N ASN A 50 -8.84 15.15 0.46
CA ASN A 50 -9.86 16.18 0.22
C ASN A 50 -10.43 16.11 -1.20
N LYS A 51 -9.56 15.94 -2.21
CA LYS A 51 -9.99 15.93 -3.63
C LYS A 51 -10.47 14.56 -4.09
N LEU A 52 -9.76 13.50 -3.71
CA LEU A 52 -10.05 12.14 -4.15
C LEU A 52 -10.79 11.32 -3.09
N ASN A 53 -10.89 11.77 -1.84
CA ASN A 53 -11.60 11.06 -0.77
C ASN A 53 -11.15 9.58 -0.66
N LEU A 54 -9.84 9.35 -0.57
CA LEU A 54 -9.25 8.02 -0.40
C LEU A 54 -9.24 7.54 1.06
N GLY A 55 -9.34 8.46 2.03
CA GLY A 55 -9.37 8.12 3.45
C GLY A 55 -8.05 7.54 3.97
N LEU A 56 -6.91 8.02 3.45
CA LEU A 56 -5.58 7.61 3.91
C LEU A 56 -5.33 8.14 5.33
N GLN A 57 -4.82 7.28 6.21
CA GLN A 57 -4.35 7.66 7.54
C GLN A 57 -2.88 8.09 7.44
N LEU A 58 -2.62 9.39 7.47
CA LEU A 58 -1.31 9.99 7.22
C LEU A 58 -0.70 10.68 8.45
N GLU A 59 -1.29 10.49 9.62
CA GLU A 59 -0.82 11.08 10.88
C GLU A 59 0.63 10.64 11.18
N GLY A 60 1.47 11.60 11.59
CA GLY A 60 2.87 11.35 11.94
C GLY A 60 3.87 11.37 10.77
N PHE A 61 3.40 11.29 9.52
CA PHE A 61 4.25 11.45 8.34
C PHE A 61 4.48 12.94 8.01
N LYS A 62 5.66 13.25 7.44
CA LYS A 62 6.06 14.64 7.11
C LYS A 62 6.57 14.82 5.68
N ALA A 63 6.80 13.72 4.98
CA ALA A 63 7.41 13.72 3.68
C ALA A 63 6.87 12.55 2.85
N ILE A 64 6.95 12.70 1.54
CA ILE A 64 6.62 11.67 0.57
C ILE A 64 7.80 11.48 -0.38
N VAL A 65 8.07 10.23 -0.74
CA VAL A 65 9.09 9.87 -1.72
C VAL A 65 8.44 9.03 -2.80
N PHE A 66 8.45 9.55 -4.03
CA PHE A 66 8.05 8.80 -5.22
C PHE A 66 9.28 8.18 -5.86
N VAL A 67 9.27 6.87 -6.05
CA VAL A 67 10.34 6.13 -6.75
C VAL A 67 9.74 5.46 -7.98
N GLN A 68 10.21 5.85 -9.16
CA GLN A 68 9.85 5.26 -10.44
C GLN A 68 11.11 4.75 -11.13
N PRO A 69 11.53 3.49 -10.88
CA PRO A 69 12.72 2.93 -11.52
C PRO A 69 12.49 2.72 -13.02
N SER A 70 13.59 2.74 -13.79
CA SER A 70 13.56 2.27 -15.18
C SER A 70 13.60 0.74 -15.24
N MET A 71 13.36 0.17 -16.42
CA MET A 71 13.45 -1.28 -16.65
C MET A 71 14.83 -1.89 -16.34
N ALA A 72 15.89 -1.07 -16.27
CA ALA A 72 17.25 -1.50 -15.99
C ALA A 72 17.67 -1.29 -14.51
N CYS A 73 16.73 -0.89 -13.65
CA CYS A 73 17.00 -0.56 -12.25
C CYS A 73 16.13 -1.41 -11.32
N ILE A 74 16.76 -1.98 -10.29
CA ILE A 74 16.06 -2.61 -9.17
C ILE A 74 15.93 -1.60 -8.03
N THR A 75 14.75 -1.50 -7.45
CA THR A 75 14.53 -0.73 -6.22
C THR A 75 14.39 -1.71 -5.06
N ILE A 76 15.28 -1.61 -4.08
CA ILE A 76 15.18 -2.34 -2.81
C ILE A 76 14.71 -1.34 -1.75
N ARG A 77 13.51 -1.54 -1.22
CA ARG A 77 12.95 -0.69 -0.14
C ARG A 77 13.35 -1.31 1.20
N LEU A 78 13.97 -0.54 2.09
CA LEU A 78 14.21 -1.00 3.46
C LEU A 78 13.11 -0.46 4.37
N PRO A 79 12.43 -1.31 5.16
CA PRO A 79 11.51 -0.81 6.17
C PRO A 79 12.28 -0.05 7.27
N PRO A 80 11.66 0.91 7.96
CA PRO A 80 12.23 1.51 9.16
C PRO A 80 12.56 0.44 10.19
N LYS A 81 13.76 0.53 10.78
CA LYS A 81 14.26 -0.43 11.77
C LYS A 81 13.28 -0.59 12.93
N GLU A 82 12.74 0.52 13.41
CA GLU A 82 11.87 0.61 14.57
C GLU A 82 10.55 -0.15 14.34
N ILE A 83 10.02 -0.15 13.11
CA ILE A 83 8.79 -0.86 12.76
C ILE A 83 9.04 -2.38 12.74
N VAL A 84 10.19 -2.81 12.21
CA VAL A 84 10.56 -4.24 12.21
C VAL A 84 10.71 -4.73 13.65
N GLU A 85 11.51 -4.04 14.46
CA GLU A 85 11.76 -4.42 15.85
C GLU A 85 10.47 -4.40 16.70
N ALA A 86 9.58 -3.43 16.48
CA ALA A 86 8.28 -3.38 17.17
C ALA A 86 7.38 -4.57 16.82
N ASN A 87 7.27 -4.94 15.53
CA ASN A 87 6.48 -6.09 15.11
C ASN A 87 7.05 -7.40 15.67
N GLU A 88 8.38 -7.57 15.64
CA GLU A 88 9.04 -8.76 16.19
C GLU A 88 8.85 -8.87 17.71
N GLN A 89 8.82 -7.75 18.43
CA GLN A 89 8.45 -7.73 19.84
C GLN A 89 6.98 -8.12 20.05
N ASP A 90 6.07 -7.58 19.24
CA ASP A 90 4.64 -7.89 19.31
C ASP A 90 4.35 -9.37 19.06
N PHE A 91 5.11 -10.07 18.20
CA PHE A 91 4.89 -11.49 17.91
C PHE A 91 5.19 -12.44 19.07
N LYS A 92 5.92 -11.98 20.09
CA LYS A 92 6.16 -12.72 21.34
C LYS A 92 4.88 -12.89 22.16
N HIS A 93 3.89 -12.05 21.91
CA HIS A 93 2.59 -12.11 22.56
C HIS A 93 1.69 -13.11 21.82
N ALA A 94 1.22 -14.14 22.54
CA ALA A 94 0.43 -15.22 21.96
C ALA A 94 -0.91 -14.73 21.38
N GLU A 95 -1.49 -13.68 21.98
CA GLU A 95 -2.74 -13.04 21.58
C GLU A 95 -2.64 -12.19 20.30
N ARG A 96 -1.43 -11.85 19.86
CA ARG A 96 -1.22 -11.05 18.66
C ARG A 96 -1.27 -11.93 17.41
N THR A 97 -2.21 -11.65 16.52
CA THR A 97 -2.27 -12.28 15.19
C THR A 97 -1.54 -11.42 14.16
N TYR A 98 -0.96 -12.05 13.15
CA TYR A 98 -0.39 -11.31 12.03
C TYR A 98 -1.52 -10.79 11.13
N GLU A 99 -1.76 -9.48 11.17
CA GLU A 99 -2.86 -8.88 10.42
C GLU A 99 -2.51 -8.74 8.92
N LEU A 100 -3.43 -9.19 8.06
CA LEU A 100 -3.37 -9.01 6.62
C LEU A 100 -4.51 -8.09 6.18
N PRO A 101 -4.29 -7.27 5.13
CA PRO A 101 -5.35 -6.44 4.56
C PRO A 101 -6.59 -7.27 4.17
N ASP A 102 -7.78 -6.73 4.40
CA ASP A 102 -9.04 -7.47 4.21
C ASP A 102 -9.29 -7.90 2.77
N PHE A 103 -8.70 -7.21 1.77
CA PHE A 103 -8.85 -7.59 0.37
C PHE A 103 -8.33 -9.01 0.09
N TYR A 104 -7.37 -9.53 0.87
CA TYR A 104 -6.95 -10.94 0.75
C TYR A 104 -8.12 -11.89 1.01
N ASN A 105 -8.90 -11.64 2.06
CA ASN A 105 -10.08 -12.45 2.35
C ASN A 105 -11.17 -12.27 1.29
N GLN A 106 -11.37 -11.04 0.79
CA GLN A 106 -12.37 -10.74 -0.23
C GLN A 106 -12.06 -11.45 -1.57
N VAL A 107 -10.78 -11.51 -1.97
CA VAL A 107 -10.36 -12.12 -3.23
C VAL A 107 -10.29 -13.64 -3.13
N PHE A 108 -9.74 -14.18 -2.04
CA PHE A 108 -9.48 -15.62 -1.90
C PHE A 108 -10.58 -16.38 -1.12
N GLY A 109 -11.57 -15.68 -0.59
CA GLY A 109 -12.68 -16.26 0.18
C GLY A 109 -12.30 -16.80 1.56
N ARG A 110 -11.03 -16.67 1.96
CA ARG A 110 -10.51 -17.03 3.28
C ARG A 110 -9.24 -16.25 3.59
N ARG A 111 -8.96 -16.01 4.87
CA ARG A 111 -7.66 -15.48 5.31
C ARG A 111 -6.58 -16.57 5.18
N PRO A 112 -5.37 -16.23 4.71
CA PRO A 112 -4.23 -17.15 4.78
C PRO A 112 -3.99 -17.63 6.21
N ASN A 113 -3.74 -18.94 6.37
CA ASN A 113 -3.33 -19.47 7.66
C ASN A 113 -1.82 -19.25 7.84
N ILE A 114 -1.45 -18.36 8.75
CA ILE A 114 -0.06 -17.98 9.03
C ILE A 114 0.56 -18.88 10.10
N GLY A 115 -0.26 -19.43 11.01
CA GLY A 115 0.18 -20.06 12.26
C GLY A 115 0.15 -19.09 13.44
N ASP A 116 0.08 -19.63 14.66
CA ASP A 116 -0.09 -18.86 15.90
C ASP A 116 1.20 -18.77 16.74
N THR A 117 2.25 -19.50 16.36
CA THR A 117 3.53 -19.48 17.07
C THR A 117 4.35 -18.23 16.72
N GLU A 118 5.27 -17.84 17.61
CA GLU A 118 6.23 -16.76 17.31
C GLU A 118 7.06 -17.08 16.06
N GLU A 119 7.53 -18.32 15.91
CA GLU A 119 8.33 -18.75 14.77
C GLU A 119 7.56 -18.62 13.45
N ASP A 120 6.29 -19.04 13.43
CA ASP A 120 5.42 -18.92 12.25
C ASP A 120 5.23 -17.45 11.84
N LYS A 121 4.98 -16.57 12.82
CA LYS A 121 4.80 -15.13 12.59
C LYS A 121 6.07 -14.47 12.09
N LEU A 122 7.24 -14.77 12.69
CA LEU A 122 8.54 -14.26 12.25
C LEU A 122 8.87 -14.72 10.83
N ARG A 123 8.64 -16.01 10.54
CA ARG A 123 8.83 -16.56 9.20
C ARG A 123 7.94 -15.85 8.17
N PHE A 124 6.66 -15.65 8.49
CA PHE A 124 5.74 -14.96 7.59
C PHE A 124 6.09 -13.47 7.43
N HIS A 125 6.55 -12.81 8.49
CA HIS A 125 7.04 -11.43 8.43
C HIS A 125 8.21 -11.31 7.44
N ALA A 126 9.17 -12.23 7.50
CA ALA A 126 10.30 -12.26 6.56
C ALA A 126 9.85 -12.50 5.11
N LEU A 127 8.86 -13.39 4.87
CA LEU A 127 8.28 -13.60 3.54
C LEU A 127 7.62 -12.32 3.01
N ARG A 128 6.87 -11.59 3.87
CA ARG A 128 6.24 -10.31 3.51
C ARG A 128 7.29 -9.25 3.19
N ILE A 129 8.31 -9.10 4.02
CA ILE A 129 9.44 -8.19 3.74
C ILE A 129 10.06 -8.53 2.38
N GLY A 130 10.39 -9.79 2.12
CA GLY A 130 10.95 -10.20 0.82
C GLY A 130 10.06 -9.79 -0.36
N ASP A 131 8.74 -10.01 -0.24
CA ASP A 131 7.75 -9.67 -1.27
C ASP A 131 7.67 -8.16 -1.55
N TYR A 132 7.41 -7.32 -0.54
CA TYR A 132 7.17 -5.89 -0.78
C TYR A 132 8.44 -5.06 -0.99
N THR A 133 9.62 -5.58 -0.66
CA THR A 133 10.88 -4.83 -0.78
C THR A 133 11.51 -4.89 -2.17
N ILE A 134 11.25 -5.95 -2.94
CA ILE A 134 11.79 -6.15 -4.30
C ILE A 134 10.76 -6.04 -5.42
N SER A 135 9.47 -6.22 -5.12
CA SER A 135 8.42 -6.22 -6.14
C SER A 135 8.29 -4.86 -6.84
N MET A 136 8.35 -4.86 -8.18
CA MET A 136 8.20 -3.64 -9.01
C MET A 136 6.76 -3.41 -9.45
N CYS A 137 6.09 -4.46 -9.95
CA CYS A 137 4.66 -4.63 -10.20
C CYS A 137 4.51 -6.12 -10.62
N ALA A 138 3.71 -6.91 -9.90
CA ALA A 138 3.41 -8.30 -10.25
C ALA A 138 2.13 -8.39 -11.08
#